data_AF-A0AA42X0H6-F1
#
_entry.id   AF-A0AA42X0H6-F1
#
_cell.length_a   1.000
_cell.length_b   1.000
_cell.length_c   1.000
_cell.angle_alpha   90.00
_cell.angle_beta   90.00
_cell.angle_gamma   90.00
#
_symmetry.space_group_name_H-M   'P 1'
#
loop_
_entity.id
_entity.type
_entity.pdbx_description
1 polymer ?
#
loop_
_entity_poly.entity_id
_entity_poly.type
_entity_poly.pdbx_seq_one_letter_code
_entity_poly.pdbx_strand_id
1 'polypeptide(L)'
;MAETYIGYSPDVEVLGEDEERLTAEILEIMASTNRKAFERHRHAVRDAHAKSHGFLKGELVIPELPEHLRQGLFARPATYSVVIRLSSAPGDIHSDTIPAPRGMAIKVIGVAGERLLPEDQGRNQDFLLVNIPTLSFGTIGKYRQLIGLLEKNAQNPAVLQRAMAGVARGVEAAVEAVGVEPGATLRGLARDNDHLLGETYHSMAAIRFGDYIAKISAAPLSDNVRALAGKDVGAVEDATMRDLVVEHFRDQSAEYQLRAQLCTDLERMPVEDAAVLWPEDLSPHQPIATLRIPPQDAYSPARRVYGDDVLSFNPWHGIRDHQPLGSIMRVRIAAYERSARYRHEMNAQPRVEPTNIDAIPD
;
A
#
# COMPACT_ATOMS: atom_id res chain seq x y z
N MET A 1 -1.08 -14.89 30.18
CA MET A 1 0.38 -14.73 30.01
C MET A 1 0.58 -13.34 29.48
N ALA A 2 1.53 -12.55 29.99
CA ALA A 2 1.85 -11.28 29.35
C ALA A 2 2.31 -11.60 27.93
N GLU A 3 1.64 -11.05 26.91
CA GLU A 3 2.08 -11.21 25.53
C GLU A 3 3.45 -10.55 25.38
N THR A 4 4.49 -11.36 25.21
CA THR A 4 5.84 -10.84 25.01
C THR A 4 5.98 -10.45 23.53
N TYR A 5 5.71 -9.19 23.21
CA TYR A 5 6.02 -8.65 21.89
C TYR A 5 7.54 -8.56 21.68
N ILE A 6 7.99 -8.84 20.46
CA ILE A 6 9.40 -8.75 20.10
C ILE A 6 9.80 -7.28 20.03
N GLY A 7 10.80 -6.91 20.85
CA GLY A 7 11.41 -5.59 20.80
C GLY A 7 12.17 -5.37 19.49
N TYR A 8 12.07 -4.17 18.94
CA TYR A 8 12.85 -3.78 17.78
C TYR A 8 14.33 -3.63 18.16
N SER A 9 15.19 -4.25 17.37
CA SER A 9 16.61 -3.93 17.28
C SER A 9 17.01 -3.89 15.80
N PRO A 10 18.10 -3.19 15.42
CA PRO A 10 18.59 -3.22 14.04
C PRO A 10 18.91 -4.63 13.52
N ASP A 11 19.22 -5.58 14.42
CA ASP A 11 19.60 -6.96 14.07
C ASP A 11 18.45 -7.80 13.50
N VAL A 12 17.21 -7.30 13.54
CA VAL A 12 16.05 -7.98 12.92
C VAL A 12 16.02 -7.82 11.39
N GLU A 13 16.81 -6.88 10.86
CA GLU A 13 17.01 -6.71 9.43
C GLU A 13 18.30 -7.41 8.98
N VAL A 14 18.20 -8.18 7.90
CA VAL A 14 19.33 -8.90 7.31
C VAL A 14 19.51 -8.41 5.88
N LEU A 15 20.61 -7.69 5.64
CA LEU A 15 20.98 -7.23 4.31
C LEU A 15 21.41 -8.42 3.44
N GLY A 16 20.77 -8.58 2.28
CA GLY A 16 21.17 -9.60 1.32
C GLY A 16 22.45 -9.22 0.58
N GLU A 17 23.36 -10.18 0.36
CA GLU A 17 24.64 -9.94 -0.35
C GLU A 17 24.46 -9.32 -1.75
N ASP A 18 23.36 -9.66 -2.42
CA ASP A 18 23.02 -9.21 -3.77
C ASP A 18 22.00 -8.04 -3.80
N GLU A 19 21.59 -7.51 -2.64
CA GLU A 19 20.44 -6.60 -2.54
C GLU A 19 20.64 -5.31 -3.36
N GLU A 20 21.84 -4.73 -3.35
CA GLU A 20 22.16 -3.53 -4.13
C GLU A 20 22.08 -3.79 -5.64
N ARG A 21 22.69 -4.88 -6.12
CA ARG A 21 22.65 -5.29 -7.53
C ARG A 21 21.22 -5.55 -7.98
N LEU A 22 20.46 -6.32 -7.20
CA LEU A 22 19.06 -6.62 -7.49
C LEU A 22 18.20 -5.36 -7.49
N THR A 23 18.45 -4.42 -6.58
CA THR A 23 17.78 -3.12 -6.54
C THR A 23 18.03 -2.37 -7.85
N ALA A 24 19.29 -2.23 -8.27
CA ALA A 24 19.63 -1.55 -9.52
C ALA A 24 18.93 -2.19 -10.74
N GLU A 25 18.91 -3.52 -10.84
CA GLU A 25 18.23 -4.24 -11.91
C GLU A 25 16.71 -3.98 -11.90
N ILE A 26 16.06 -4.08 -10.74
CA ILE A 26 14.61 -3.80 -10.59
C ILE A 26 14.29 -2.36 -11.01
N LEU A 27 15.09 -1.40 -10.58
CA LEU A 27 14.89 0.01 -10.90
C LEU A 27 14.98 0.28 -12.39
N GLU A 28 15.91 -0.36 -13.11
CA GLU A 28 16.02 -0.18 -14.56
C GLU A 28 14.82 -0.77 -15.31
N ILE A 29 14.29 -1.90 -14.84
CA ILE A 29 13.11 -2.54 -15.45
C ILE A 29 11.87 -1.67 -15.25
N MET A 30 11.69 -1.16 -14.02
CA MET A 30 10.64 -0.19 -13.71
C MET A 30 10.81 1.08 -14.56
N ALA A 31 12.06 1.50 -14.83
CA ALA A 31 12.35 2.66 -15.67
C ALA A 31 11.94 2.48 -17.11
N SER A 32 12.33 1.36 -17.69
CA SER A 32 11.97 0.97 -19.04
C SER A 32 10.45 0.92 -19.22
N THR A 33 9.74 0.36 -18.23
CA THR A 33 8.28 0.29 -18.23
C THR A 33 7.65 1.68 -18.14
N ASN A 34 8.12 2.53 -17.23
CA ASN A 34 7.58 3.89 -17.07
C ASN A 34 7.82 4.74 -18.34
N ARG A 35 9.01 4.67 -18.96
CA ARG A 35 9.28 5.34 -20.23
C ARG A 35 8.30 4.92 -21.34
N LYS A 36 7.97 3.62 -21.44
CA LYS A 36 6.96 3.13 -22.40
C LYS A 36 5.55 3.64 -22.08
N ALA A 37 5.19 3.76 -20.80
CA ALA A 37 3.94 4.37 -20.39
C ALA A 37 3.89 5.85 -20.79
N PHE A 38 4.97 6.61 -20.55
CA PHE A 38 5.10 8.00 -20.99
C PHE A 38 4.93 8.15 -22.51
N GLU A 39 5.56 7.31 -23.32
CA GLU A 39 5.42 7.37 -24.78
C GLU A 39 3.97 7.15 -25.26
N ARG A 40 3.18 6.34 -24.54
CA ARG A 40 1.77 6.08 -24.86
C ARG A 40 0.85 7.21 -24.39
N HIS A 41 1.02 7.65 -23.16
CA HIS A 41 0.11 8.62 -22.51
C HIS A 41 0.51 10.08 -22.77
N ARG A 42 1.74 10.31 -23.22
CA ARG A 42 2.37 11.65 -23.29
C ARG A 42 2.32 12.39 -21.94
N HIS A 43 2.29 11.62 -20.87
CA HIS A 43 2.17 12.06 -19.49
C HIS A 43 2.82 11.01 -18.59
N ALA A 44 3.69 11.43 -17.68
CA ALA A 44 4.37 10.51 -16.79
C ALA A 44 3.42 10.08 -15.67
N VAL A 45 3.36 8.78 -15.42
CA VAL A 45 2.52 8.17 -14.39
C VAL A 45 3.40 7.53 -13.31
N ARG A 46 2.79 7.06 -12.22
CA ARG A 46 3.52 6.36 -11.15
C ARG A 46 4.00 4.99 -11.64
N ASP A 47 5.20 4.56 -11.22
CA ASP A 47 5.80 3.26 -11.60
C ASP A 47 4.97 2.07 -11.10
N ALA A 48 4.16 2.29 -10.07
CA ALA A 48 3.12 1.41 -9.57
C ALA A 48 1.95 2.28 -9.12
N HIS A 49 0.75 1.69 -9.06
CA HIS A 49 -0.46 2.39 -8.69
C HIS A 49 -0.81 3.59 -9.59
N ALA A 50 -0.61 3.47 -10.91
CA ALA A 50 -0.77 4.58 -11.86
C ALA A 50 -2.19 5.14 -11.88
N LYS A 51 -3.21 4.26 -11.91
CA LYS A 51 -4.62 4.66 -11.94
C LYS A 51 -5.14 4.98 -10.53
N SER A 52 -5.61 6.20 -10.32
CA SER A 52 -6.30 6.67 -9.12
C SER A 52 -7.83 6.51 -9.24
N HIS A 53 -8.49 6.40 -8.10
CA HIS A 53 -9.95 6.29 -7.97
C HIS A 53 -10.58 7.34 -7.07
N GLY A 54 -9.76 8.01 -6.25
CA GLY A 54 -10.22 9.00 -5.27
C GLY A 54 -9.07 9.66 -4.55
N PHE A 55 -9.23 10.95 -4.26
CA PHE A 55 -8.38 11.74 -3.37
C PHE A 55 -9.26 12.33 -2.28
N LEU A 56 -9.09 11.84 -1.05
CA LEU A 56 -9.99 12.11 0.06
C LEU A 56 -9.25 12.90 1.14
N LYS A 57 -9.89 13.95 1.66
CA LYS A 57 -9.52 14.65 2.88
C LYS A 57 -10.19 13.95 4.05
N GLY A 58 -9.53 13.87 5.19
CA GLY A 58 -10.12 13.29 6.39
C GLY A 58 -9.29 13.58 7.63
N GLU A 59 -9.58 12.82 8.68
CA GLU A 59 -8.88 12.90 9.96
C GLU A 59 -8.44 11.51 10.44
N LEU A 60 -7.25 11.43 11.05
CA LEU A 60 -6.81 10.28 11.82
C LEU A 60 -6.94 10.61 13.30
N VAL A 61 -7.86 9.94 13.98
CA VAL A 61 -8.15 10.12 15.40
C VAL A 61 -7.47 9.01 16.19
N ILE A 62 -6.48 9.39 17.00
CA ILE A 62 -5.72 8.49 17.87
C ILE A 62 -6.31 8.61 19.28
N PRO A 63 -6.86 7.52 19.86
CA PRO A 63 -7.38 7.54 21.22
C PRO A 63 -6.26 7.39 22.25
N GLU A 64 -6.61 7.32 23.54
CA GLU A 64 -5.68 6.77 24.54
C GLU A 64 -5.51 5.27 24.28
N LEU A 65 -4.26 4.83 24.21
CA LEU A 65 -3.89 3.47 23.87
C LEU A 65 -3.22 2.77 25.06
N PRO A 66 -3.26 1.43 25.14
CA PRO A 66 -2.43 0.71 26.10
C PRO A 66 -0.93 0.93 25.82
N GLU A 67 -0.10 0.74 26.84
CA GLU A 67 1.34 1.04 26.83
C GLU A 67 2.08 0.49 25.60
N HIS A 68 1.84 -0.77 25.24
CA HIS A 68 2.51 -1.41 24.11
C HIS A 68 2.11 -0.81 22.74
N LEU A 69 0.97 -0.10 22.66
CA LEU A 69 0.51 0.57 21.44
C LEU A 69 0.81 2.08 21.40
N ARG A 70 1.25 2.67 22.52
CA ARG A 70 1.62 4.10 22.61
C ARG A 70 3.01 4.35 22.05
N GLN A 71 3.16 4.21 20.74
CA GLN A 71 4.46 4.22 20.04
C GLN A 71 4.50 5.25 18.90
N GLY A 72 5.58 6.03 18.81
CA GLY A 72 5.81 7.01 17.75
C GLY A 72 4.62 7.97 17.53
N LEU A 73 4.10 8.02 16.30
CA LEU A 73 2.88 8.76 15.93
C LEU A 73 1.69 8.49 16.89
N PHE A 74 1.59 7.28 17.45
CA PHE A 74 0.50 6.84 18.30
C PHE A 74 0.79 7.01 19.80
N ALA A 75 1.89 7.69 20.17
CA ALA A 75 2.34 7.82 21.56
C ALA A 75 1.37 8.61 22.46
N ARG A 76 0.52 9.47 21.88
CA ARG A 76 -0.45 10.29 22.61
C ARG A 76 -1.76 10.40 21.84
N PRO A 77 -2.90 10.58 22.53
CA PRO A 77 -4.14 10.94 21.88
C PRO A 77 -3.98 12.21 21.05
N ALA A 78 -4.44 12.17 19.80
CA ALA A 78 -4.30 13.26 18.85
C ALA A 78 -5.31 13.14 17.72
N THR A 79 -5.51 14.23 16.99
CA THR A 79 -6.24 14.22 15.72
C THR A 79 -5.39 14.93 14.68
N TYR A 80 -5.13 14.23 13.58
CA TYR A 80 -4.32 14.74 12.46
C TYR A 80 -5.18 14.83 11.20
N SER A 81 -5.01 15.90 10.42
CA SER A 81 -5.52 15.91 9.07
C SER A 81 -4.80 14.87 8.21
N VAL A 82 -5.55 14.21 7.33
CA VAL A 82 -4.99 13.23 6.40
C VAL A 82 -5.45 13.46 4.96
N VAL A 83 -4.62 13.01 4.04
CA VAL A 83 -4.95 12.88 2.62
C VAL A 83 -4.84 11.41 2.25
N ILE A 84 -5.88 10.89 1.60
CA ILE A 84 -5.96 9.48 1.24
C ILE A 84 -6.08 9.36 -0.28
N ARG A 85 -5.33 8.42 -0.86
CA ARG A 85 -5.43 8.06 -2.27
C ARG A 85 -5.86 6.61 -2.44
N LEU A 86 -6.95 6.42 -3.17
CA LEU A 86 -7.40 5.10 -3.63
C LEU A 86 -6.91 4.84 -5.05
N SER A 87 -6.49 3.60 -5.37
CA SER A 87 -5.86 3.28 -6.65
C SER A 87 -5.88 1.80 -7.02
N SER A 88 -5.52 1.47 -8.27
CA SER A 88 -5.22 0.10 -8.73
C SER A 88 -3.71 -0.10 -8.89
N ALA A 89 -3.15 -1.21 -8.40
CA ALA A 89 -1.72 -1.47 -8.28
C ALA A 89 -0.83 -1.41 -9.54
N PRO A 90 -1.30 -1.71 -10.77
CA PRO A 90 -0.46 -1.65 -11.96
C PRO A 90 0.23 -0.29 -12.18
N GLY A 91 1.45 -0.32 -12.73
CA GLY A 91 2.26 0.86 -13.10
C GLY A 91 1.84 1.56 -14.39
N ASP A 92 0.63 1.27 -14.87
CA ASP A 92 0.07 1.81 -16.09
C ASP A 92 -1.45 1.97 -15.94
N ILE A 93 -2.06 2.83 -16.74
CA ILE A 93 -3.50 3.11 -16.69
C ILE A 93 -4.23 2.06 -17.52
N HIS A 94 -5.03 1.23 -16.84
CA HIS A 94 -5.83 0.18 -17.44
C HIS A 94 -7.31 0.30 -17.09
N SER A 95 -8.18 -0.29 -17.92
CA SER A 95 -9.60 -0.46 -17.63
C SER A 95 -9.80 -1.21 -16.29
N ASP A 96 -10.83 -0.86 -15.51
CA ASP A 96 -11.16 -1.64 -14.29
C ASP A 96 -11.69 -3.04 -14.63
N THR A 97 -12.04 -3.31 -15.90
CA THR A 97 -12.32 -4.66 -16.41
C THR A 97 -11.13 -5.60 -16.28
N ILE A 98 -9.92 -5.07 -16.05
CA ILE A 98 -8.72 -5.86 -15.74
C ILE A 98 -8.60 -5.96 -14.22
N PRO A 99 -8.76 -7.18 -13.67
CA PRO A 99 -8.47 -7.54 -12.28
C PRO A 99 -7.13 -6.95 -11.79
N ALA A 100 -7.14 -6.20 -10.68
CA ALA A 100 -5.96 -5.62 -10.06
C ALA A 100 -6.13 -5.35 -8.55
N PRO A 101 -5.09 -5.62 -7.73
CA PRO A 101 -5.07 -5.23 -6.33
C PRO A 101 -5.33 -3.73 -6.16
N ARG A 102 -6.04 -3.37 -5.09
CA ARG A 102 -6.41 -1.98 -4.77
C ARG A 102 -5.52 -1.43 -3.67
N GLY A 103 -5.10 -0.18 -3.81
CA GLY A 103 -4.26 0.52 -2.83
C GLY A 103 -5.01 1.62 -2.09
N MET A 104 -4.70 1.79 -0.80
CA MET A 104 -5.05 2.92 0.04
C MET A 104 -3.75 3.51 0.59
N ALA A 105 -3.34 4.66 0.07
CA ALA A 105 -2.23 5.42 0.63
C ALA A 105 -2.77 6.51 1.54
N ILE A 106 -2.27 6.61 2.77
CA ILE A 106 -2.69 7.58 3.78
C ILE A 106 -1.48 8.46 4.09
N LYS A 107 -1.61 9.77 3.93
CA LYS A 107 -0.61 10.77 4.35
C LYS A 107 -1.16 11.52 5.54
N VAL A 108 -0.49 11.41 6.68
CA VAL A 108 -0.80 12.13 7.93
C VAL A 108 0.03 13.40 7.97
N ILE A 109 -0.63 14.56 8.08
CA ILE A 109 0.04 15.87 8.02
C ILE A 109 0.39 16.34 9.44
N GLY A 110 1.58 16.91 9.61
CA GLY A 110 2.01 17.56 10.87
C GLY A 110 2.63 16.64 11.92
N VAL A 111 3.09 15.45 11.53
CA VAL A 111 3.77 14.48 12.39
C VAL A 111 5.17 14.95 12.79
N ALA A 112 5.42 15.04 14.09
CA ALA A 112 6.71 15.40 14.66
C ALA A 112 7.53 14.15 15.00
N GLY A 113 8.86 14.25 14.88
CA GLY A 113 9.81 13.20 15.25
C GLY A 113 11.05 13.23 14.36
N GLU A 114 12.05 12.40 14.69
CA GLU A 114 13.25 12.23 13.87
C GLU A 114 12.86 11.63 12.52
N ARG A 115 13.28 12.25 11.41
CA ARG A 115 12.87 11.86 10.05
C ARG A 115 13.69 10.67 9.53
N LEU A 116 13.08 9.86 8.67
CA LEU A 116 13.74 8.74 8.00
C LEU A 116 14.66 9.19 6.85
N LEU A 117 14.19 10.12 6.02
CA LEU A 117 14.93 10.63 4.86
C LEU A 117 15.51 12.02 5.14
N PRO A 118 16.80 12.29 4.84
CA PRO A 118 17.42 13.60 5.04
C PRO A 118 16.74 14.74 4.27
N GLU A 119 16.23 14.45 3.07
CA GLU A 119 15.57 15.39 2.18
C GLU A 119 14.09 15.63 2.50
N ASP A 120 13.54 14.93 3.50
CA ASP A 120 12.17 15.09 3.91
C ASP A 120 11.99 16.39 4.71
N GLN A 121 11.68 17.45 3.96
CA GLN A 121 11.30 18.75 4.51
C GLN A 121 9.86 18.77 5.03
N GLY A 122 9.08 17.71 4.74
CA GLY A 122 7.71 17.56 5.19
C GLY A 122 7.64 17.06 6.63
N ARG A 123 6.59 17.47 7.34
CA ARG A 123 6.24 16.91 8.65
C ARG A 123 5.15 15.86 8.45
N ASN A 124 5.30 14.94 7.50
CA ASN A 124 4.24 14.01 7.11
C ASN A 124 4.55 12.57 7.57
N GLN A 125 3.56 11.69 7.65
CA GLN A 125 3.77 10.24 7.81
C GLN A 125 2.89 9.51 6.80
N ASP A 126 3.50 8.72 5.95
CA ASP A 126 2.79 7.99 4.91
C ASP A 126 2.66 6.51 5.29
N PHE A 127 1.44 5.97 5.20
CA PHE A 127 1.15 4.55 5.25
C PHE A 127 0.60 4.11 3.90
N LEU A 128 1.33 3.24 3.20
CA LEU A 128 0.90 2.71 1.90
C LEU A 128 0.41 1.29 2.08
N LEU A 129 -0.89 1.12 1.91
CA LEU A 129 -1.61 -0.13 2.18
C LEU A 129 -2.23 -0.69 0.89
N VAL A 130 -2.38 -2.01 0.82
CA VAL A 130 -2.97 -2.74 -0.33
C VAL A 130 -3.99 -3.76 0.18
N ASN A 131 -5.07 -4.05 -0.57
CA ASN A 131 -6.10 -5.02 -0.17
C ASN A 131 -5.67 -6.50 -0.22
N ILE A 132 -4.37 -6.77 -0.17
CA ILE A 132 -3.79 -8.11 -0.05
C ILE A 132 -2.88 -8.10 1.18
N PRO A 133 -2.98 -9.08 2.09
CA PRO A 133 -2.27 -9.03 3.38
C PRO A 133 -0.79 -9.40 3.28
N THR A 134 -0.36 -10.00 2.17
CA THR A 134 1.03 -10.39 1.93
C THR A 134 1.48 -10.00 0.54
N LEU A 135 2.80 -9.84 0.39
CA LEU A 135 3.42 -9.59 -0.90
C LEU A 135 3.90 -10.91 -1.49
N SER A 136 3.30 -11.37 -2.58
CA SER A 136 3.45 -12.75 -3.11
C SER A 136 4.88 -13.22 -3.34
N PHE A 137 5.79 -12.28 -3.61
CA PHE A 137 7.21 -12.55 -3.81
C PHE A 137 8.01 -12.45 -2.52
N GLY A 138 7.58 -11.68 -1.53
CA GLY A 138 8.15 -11.65 -0.17
C GLY A 138 9.52 -10.99 -0.01
N THR A 139 10.47 -11.29 -0.90
CA THR A 139 11.84 -10.76 -0.89
C THR A 139 12.22 -10.13 -2.24
N ILE A 140 13.26 -9.31 -2.22
CA ILE A 140 13.81 -8.69 -3.44
C ILE A 140 14.26 -9.73 -4.49
N GLY A 141 14.89 -10.84 -4.06
CA GLY A 141 15.39 -11.89 -4.96
C GLY A 141 14.26 -12.60 -5.71
N LYS A 142 13.20 -12.97 -4.99
CA LYS A 142 11.99 -13.58 -5.59
C LYS A 142 11.26 -12.59 -6.51
N TYR A 143 11.22 -11.30 -6.16
CA TYR A 143 10.63 -10.26 -7.02
C TYR A 143 11.39 -10.13 -8.35
N ARG A 144 12.73 -10.13 -8.30
CA ARG A 144 13.57 -10.06 -9.51
C ARG A 144 13.37 -11.26 -10.43
N GLN A 145 13.25 -12.46 -9.88
CA GLN A 145 12.98 -13.68 -10.65
C GLN A 145 11.65 -13.56 -11.42
N LEU A 146 10.59 -13.06 -10.78
CA LEU A 146 9.30 -12.84 -11.41
C LEU A 146 9.39 -11.83 -12.56
N ILE A 147 9.98 -10.66 -12.32
CA ILE A 147 10.11 -9.64 -13.38
C ILE A 147 10.94 -10.18 -14.54
N GLY A 148 12.06 -10.86 -14.27
CA GLY A 148 12.90 -11.45 -15.32
C GLY A 148 12.16 -12.51 -16.15
N LEU A 149 11.24 -13.25 -15.55
CA LEU A 149 10.37 -14.19 -16.27
C LEU A 149 9.37 -13.46 -17.17
N LEU A 150 8.76 -12.38 -16.69
CA LEU A 150 7.82 -11.57 -17.48
C LEU A 150 8.51 -10.89 -18.67
N GLU A 151 9.70 -10.33 -18.46
CA GLU A 151 10.48 -9.68 -19.53
C GLU A 151 10.88 -10.65 -20.64
N LYS A 152 11.44 -11.81 -20.29
CA LYS A 152 11.87 -12.84 -21.26
C LYS A 152 10.73 -13.36 -22.11
N ASN A 153 9.49 -13.19 -21.64
CA ASN A 153 8.31 -13.74 -22.27
C ASN A 153 7.29 -12.67 -22.70
N ALA A 154 7.69 -11.39 -22.75
CA ALA A 154 6.82 -10.28 -23.11
C ALA A 154 6.21 -10.39 -24.52
N GLN A 155 6.80 -11.19 -25.41
CA GLN A 155 6.28 -11.48 -26.75
C GLN A 155 5.54 -12.82 -26.87
N ASN A 156 5.44 -13.58 -25.78
CA ASN A 156 4.79 -14.88 -25.76
C ASN A 156 3.45 -14.77 -25.01
N PRO A 157 2.32 -14.52 -25.72
CA PRO A 157 1.02 -14.35 -25.08
C PRO A 157 0.59 -15.57 -24.24
N ALA A 158 1.10 -16.77 -24.58
CA ALA A 158 0.88 -17.98 -23.79
C ALA A 158 1.60 -17.98 -22.45
N VAL A 159 2.70 -17.23 -22.28
CA VAL A 159 3.40 -17.10 -20.99
C VAL A 159 2.81 -16.00 -20.13
N LEU A 160 2.32 -14.90 -20.71
CA LEU A 160 1.50 -13.94 -19.97
C LEU A 160 0.22 -14.62 -19.46
N GLN A 161 -0.44 -15.40 -20.32
CA GLN A 161 -1.57 -16.24 -19.92
C GLN A 161 -1.17 -17.34 -18.93
N ARG A 162 0.02 -17.96 -19.01
CA ARG A 162 0.48 -18.97 -18.02
C ARG A 162 1.08 -18.40 -16.75
N ALA A 163 1.47 -17.13 -16.72
CA ALA A 163 1.86 -16.40 -15.52
C ALA A 163 0.60 -15.95 -14.79
N MET A 164 -0.37 -15.35 -15.51
CA MET A 164 -1.72 -15.09 -15.00
C MET A 164 -2.44 -16.40 -14.59
N ALA A 165 -2.36 -17.45 -15.41
CA ALA A 165 -2.86 -18.79 -15.10
C ALA A 165 -1.87 -19.66 -14.32
N GLY A 166 -0.74 -19.12 -13.87
CA GLY A 166 0.21 -19.79 -12.97
C GLY A 166 -0.10 -19.36 -11.55
N VAL A 167 -0.36 -18.07 -11.40
CA VAL A 167 -1.14 -17.51 -10.30
C VAL A 167 -2.50 -18.20 -10.21
N ALA A 168 -3.19 -18.44 -11.35
CA ALA A 168 -4.45 -19.18 -11.37
C ALA A 168 -4.35 -20.73 -11.49
N ARG A 169 -3.17 -21.37 -11.56
CA ARG A 169 -3.03 -22.85 -11.51
C ARG A 169 -2.29 -23.36 -10.28
N GLY A 170 -1.72 -22.46 -9.48
CA GLY A 170 -1.67 -22.69 -8.03
C GLY A 170 -3.07 -22.89 -7.41
N VAL A 171 -4.14 -22.56 -8.15
CA VAL A 171 -5.56 -22.77 -7.79
C VAL A 171 -5.99 -24.24 -7.85
N GLU A 172 -5.63 -25.01 -8.87
CA GLU A 172 -6.29 -26.32 -9.08
C GLU A 172 -5.47 -27.51 -8.53
N ALA A 173 -4.15 -27.51 -8.69
CA ALA A 173 -3.36 -28.69 -8.34
C ALA A 173 -3.09 -28.85 -6.83
N ALA A 174 -3.23 -27.78 -6.04
CA ALA A 174 -3.04 -27.81 -4.59
C ALA A 174 -4.36 -28.00 -3.81
N VAL A 175 -5.51 -27.74 -4.43
CA VAL A 175 -6.81 -27.70 -3.74
C VAL A 175 -7.47 -29.09 -3.64
N GLU A 176 -7.20 -30.02 -4.56
CA GLU A 176 -7.82 -31.36 -4.49
C GLU A 176 -6.99 -32.44 -3.77
N ALA A 177 -5.68 -32.29 -3.65
CA ALA A 177 -4.81 -33.39 -3.17
C ALA A 177 -4.44 -33.33 -1.67
N VAL A 178 -4.44 -32.14 -1.06
CA VAL A 178 -4.04 -31.95 0.34
C VAL A 178 -4.82 -30.74 0.83
N GLY A 179 -5.66 -30.85 1.87
CA GLY A 179 -6.52 -29.75 2.37
C GLY A 179 -5.78 -28.52 2.91
N VAL A 180 -5.05 -27.82 2.04
CA VAL A 180 -4.28 -26.61 2.33
C VAL A 180 -5.09 -25.43 1.79
N GLU A 181 -5.46 -24.54 2.71
CA GLU A 181 -6.13 -23.28 2.39
C GLU A 181 -5.41 -22.50 1.27
N PRO A 182 -6.13 -21.90 0.30
CA PRO A 182 -5.53 -21.08 -0.74
C PRO A 182 -4.70 -19.94 -0.13
N GLY A 183 -3.47 -19.76 -0.63
CA GLY A 183 -2.58 -18.68 -0.19
C GLY A 183 -3.23 -17.30 -0.33
N ALA A 184 -2.88 -16.35 0.55
CA ALA A 184 -3.57 -15.06 0.66
C ALA A 184 -3.56 -14.21 -0.63
N THR A 185 -2.51 -14.32 -1.45
CA THR A 185 -2.43 -13.69 -2.79
C THR A 185 -3.54 -14.17 -3.72
N LEU A 186 -3.86 -15.47 -3.67
CA LEU A 186 -4.80 -16.12 -4.55
C LEU A 186 -6.25 -15.74 -4.22
N ARG A 187 -6.55 -15.61 -2.92
CA ARG A 187 -7.80 -15.01 -2.44
C ARG A 187 -7.92 -13.54 -2.84
N GLY A 188 -6.82 -12.77 -2.77
CA GLY A 188 -6.81 -11.36 -3.15
C GLY A 188 -7.17 -11.10 -4.62
N LEU A 189 -6.75 -11.98 -5.53
CA LEU A 189 -7.09 -11.88 -6.96
C LEU A 189 -8.49 -12.44 -7.29
N ALA A 190 -9.04 -13.30 -6.43
CA ALA A 190 -10.42 -13.77 -6.57
C ALA A 190 -11.46 -12.69 -6.17
N ARG A 191 -11.04 -11.65 -5.44
CA ARG A 191 -11.87 -10.51 -4.99
C ARG A 191 -11.95 -9.37 -6.00
N ASP A 192 -11.56 -9.60 -7.25
CA ASP A 192 -11.26 -8.48 -8.16
C ASP A 192 -12.46 -7.60 -8.58
N ASN A 193 -13.68 -8.05 -8.26
CA ASN A 193 -14.93 -7.30 -8.43
C ASN A 193 -15.57 -6.87 -7.09
N ASP A 194 -14.90 -7.02 -5.95
CA ASP A 194 -15.41 -6.54 -4.68
C ASP A 194 -15.39 -5.00 -4.65
N HIS A 195 -16.38 -4.43 -3.95
CA HIS A 195 -16.46 -2.99 -3.77
C HIS A 195 -15.28 -2.48 -2.95
N LEU A 196 -14.38 -1.70 -3.57
CA LEU A 196 -13.11 -1.27 -2.95
C LEU A 196 -13.26 -0.61 -1.57
N LEU A 197 -14.33 0.15 -1.33
CA LEU A 197 -14.55 0.76 -0.01
C LEU A 197 -14.84 -0.25 1.12
N GLY A 198 -15.23 -1.49 0.79
CA GLY A 198 -15.44 -2.58 1.74
C GLY A 198 -14.18 -3.40 2.05
N GLU A 199 -13.05 -3.07 1.43
CA GLU A 199 -11.81 -3.84 1.58
C GLU A 199 -11.05 -3.50 2.86
N THR A 200 -10.28 -4.49 3.34
CA THR A 200 -9.23 -4.25 4.35
C THR A 200 -7.90 -4.09 3.64
N TYR A 201 -7.19 -3.01 3.95
CA TYR A 201 -5.89 -2.69 3.35
C TYR A 201 -4.76 -2.96 4.33
N HIS A 202 -3.63 -3.46 3.87
CA HIS A 202 -2.51 -3.94 4.68
C HIS A 202 -1.17 -3.35 4.22
N SER A 203 -0.25 -3.12 5.14
CA SER A 203 1.13 -2.71 4.84
C SER A 203 1.93 -3.80 4.11
N MET A 204 1.45 -5.05 4.17
CA MET A 204 2.07 -6.30 3.71
C MET A 204 3.40 -6.63 4.40
N ALA A 205 4.37 -5.72 4.34
CA ALA A 205 5.65 -5.79 5.01
C ALA A 205 5.59 -5.24 6.44
N ALA A 206 6.56 -5.67 7.24
CA ALA A 206 6.74 -5.19 8.61
C ALA A 206 7.27 -3.75 8.64
N ILE A 207 6.96 -3.06 9.73
CA ILE A 207 7.39 -1.70 10.04
C ILE A 207 7.84 -1.72 11.50
N ARG A 208 8.89 -0.96 11.84
CA ARG A 208 9.16 -0.60 13.22
C ARG A 208 7.92 0.11 13.79
N PHE A 209 7.64 -0.14 15.06
CA PHE A 209 6.52 0.46 15.76
C PHE A 209 6.99 0.90 17.15
N GLY A 210 7.75 2.00 17.16
CA GLY A 210 8.50 2.48 18.32
C GLY A 210 9.48 1.42 18.84
N ASP A 211 9.18 0.87 20.01
CA ASP A 211 9.98 -0.18 20.66
C ASP A 211 9.70 -1.59 20.10
N TYR A 212 8.72 -1.76 19.22
CA TYR A 212 8.29 -3.06 18.70
C TYR A 212 8.33 -3.13 17.17
N ILE A 213 7.85 -4.24 16.62
CA ILE A 213 7.69 -4.49 15.18
C ILE A 213 6.23 -4.79 14.91
N ALA A 214 5.66 -4.24 13.84
CA ALA A 214 4.26 -4.42 13.50
C ALA A 214 4.01 -4.56 12.00
N LYS A 215 2.88 -5.19 11.65
CA LYS A 215 2.18 -4.96 10.38
C LYS A 215 0.95 -4.08 10.64
N ILE A 216 0.70 -3.12 9.74
CA ILE A 216 -0.41 -2.17 9.87
C ILE A 216 -1.53 -2.54 8.89
N SER A 217 -2.79 -2.37 9.29
CA SER A 217 -3.93 -2.48 8.39
C SER A 217 -4.99 -1.42 8.64
N ALA A 218 -5.80 -1.11 7.64
CA ALA A 218 -7.01 -0.29 7.73
C ALA A 218 -8.22 -1.15 7.34
N ALA A 219 -9.13 -1.39 8.29
CA ALA A 219 -10.32 -2.23 8.09
C ALA A 219 -11.60 -1.38 8.15
N PRO A 220 -12.67 -1.72 7.40
CA PRO A 220 -13.95 -1.01 7.44
C PRO A 220 -14.52 -0.90 8.86
N LEU A 221 -14.93 0.30 9.28
CA LEU A 221 -15.46 0.57 10.63
C LEU A 221 -16.87 1.17 10.64
N SER A 222 -17.25 2.10 9.76
CA SER A 222 -18.64 2.58 9.75
C SER A 222 -19.57 1.55 9.10
N ASP A 223 -20.84 1.51 9.52
CA ASP A 223 -21.80 0.49 9.06
C ASP A 223 -21.97 0.49 7.54
N ASN A 224 -21.93 1.66 6.91
CA ASN A 224 -22.08 1.81 5.46
C ASN A 224 -20.92 1.18 4.67
N VAL A 225 -19.65 1.33 5.10
CA VAL A 225 -18.52 0.67 4.43
C VAL A 225 -18.36 -0.79 4.85
N ARG A 226 -18.77 -1.17 6.08
CA ARG A 226 -18.86 -2.58 6.48
C ARG A 226 -19.87 -3.35 5.63
N ALA A 227 -20.99 -2.73 5.25
CA ALA A 227 -21.98 -3.32 4.36
C ALA A 227 -21.48 -3.55 2.92
N LEU A 228 -20.33 -2.98 2.54
CA LEU A 228 -19.70 -3.17 1.24
C LEU A 228 -18.66 -4.29 1.23
N ALA A 229 -18.30 -4.84 2.40
CA ALA A 229 -17.30 -5.89 2.50
C ALA A 229 -17.77 -7.16 1.76
N GLY A 230 -16.97 -7.62 0.80
CA GLY A 230 -17.30 -8.78 -0.06
C GLY A 230 -18.48 -8.53 -1.01
N LYS A 231 -18.90 -7.28 -1.20
CA LYS A 231 -19.99 -6.95 -2.12
C LYS A 231 -19.48 -6.89 -3.55
N ASP A 232 -19.95 -7.82 -4.38
CA ASP A 232 -19.73 -7.81 -5.83
C ASP A 232 -20.38 -6.57 -6.46
N VAL A 233 -19.62 -5.83 -7.28
CA VAL A 233 -20.06 -4.62 -7.97
C VAL A 233 -20.76 -4.90 -9.30
N GLY A 234 -20.81 -6.16 -9.73
CA GLY A 234 -21.47 -6.62 -10.95
C GLY A 234 -20.66 -6.31 -12.21
N ALA A 235 -21.31 -5.70 -13.20
CA ALA A 235 -20.65 -5.35 -14.45
C ALA A 235 -19.62 -4.25 -14.22
N VAL A 236 -18.36 -4.53 -14.55
CA VAL A 236 -17.24 -3.59 -14.46
C VAL A 236 -16.96 -3.00 -15.85
N GLU A 237 -16.75 -1.70 -15.89
CA GLU A 237 -16.37 -0.92 -17.07
C GLU A 237 -15.01 -0.24 -16.84
N ASP A 238 -14.64 0.72 -17.68
CA ASP A 238 -13.31 1.33 -17.66
C ASP A 238 -12.95 2.05 -16.37
N ALA A 239 -13.91 2.57 -15.61
CA ALA A 239 -13.64 3.40 -14.44
C ALA A 239 -14.68 3.22 -13.31
N THR A 240 -15.28 2.03 -13.24
CA THR A 240 -16.25 1.63 -12.21
C THR A 240 -15.73 1.90 -10.80
N MET A 241 -14.46 1.59 -10.50
CA MET A 241 -13.94 1.76 -9.15
C MET A 241 -13.92 3.23 -8.73
N ARG A 242 -13.55 4.12 -9.67
CA ARG A 242 -13.62 5.58 -9.49
C ARG A 242 -15.07 6.04 -9.32
N ASP A 243 -16.00 5.51 -10.11
CA ASP A 243 -17.42 5.90 -10.01
C ASP A 243 -18.03 5.51 -8.66
N LEU A 244 -17.72 4.31 -8.14
CA LEU A 244 -18.15 3.87 -6.82
C LEU A 244 -17.64 4.78 -5.70
N VAL A 245 -16.37 5.21 -5.76
CA VAL A 245 -15.81 6.14 -4.77
C VAL A 245 -16.50 7.51 -4.85
N VAL A 246 -16.67 8.06 -6.05
CA VAL A 246 -17.32 9.37 -6.25
C VAL A 246 -18.78 9.33 -5.82
N GLU A 247 -19.50 8.25 -6.15
CA GLU A 247 -20.90 8.07 -5.76
C GLU A 247 -21.05 8.01 -4.24
N HIS A 248 -20.23 7.21 -3.55
CA HIS A 248 -20.27 7.08 -2.09
C HIS A 248 -20.00 8.41 -1.41
N PHE A 249 -18.85 9.05 -1.71
CA PHE A 249 -18.43 10.24 -0.97
C PHE A 249 -19.22 11.50 -1.33
N ARG A 250 -20.06 11.48 -2.36
CA ARG A 250 -20.97 12.60 -2.66
C ARG A 250 -21.84 12.98 -1.45
N ASP A 251 -22.34 11.99 -0.71
CA ASP A 251 -23.22 12.23 0.44
C ASP A 251 -22.96 11.33 1.66
N GLN A 252 -22.10 10.30 1.56
CA GLN A 252 -21.76 9.41 2.66
C GLN A 252 -20.38 9.74 3.25
N SER A 253 -20.26 9.57 4.58
CA SER A 253 -18.97 9.47 5.25
C SER A 253 -18.41 8.04 5.16
N ALA A 254 -17.17 7.84 5.57
CA ALA A 254 -16.60 6.53 5.82
C ALA A 254 -15.68 6.56 7.03
N GLU A 255 -15.72 5.52 7.85
CA GLU A 255 -14.73 5.29 8.90
C GLU A 255 -14.00 3.97 8.68
N TYR A 256 -12.69 3.97 8.88
CA TYR A 256 -11.85 2.77 8.91
C TYR A 256 -11.07 2.70 10.24
N GLN A 257 -10.94 1.49 10.79
CA GLN A 257 -10.09 1.23 11.94
C GLN A 257 -8.67 0.96 11.45
N LEU A 258 -7.72 1.83 11.78
CA LEU A 258 -6.30 1.55 11.66
C LEU A 258 -5.90 0.62 12.82
N ARG A 259 -5.16 -0.45 12.50
CA ARG A 259 -4.81 -1.53 13.43
C ARG A 259 -3.33 -1.91 13.29
N ALA A 260 -2.71 -2.29 14.40
CA ALA A 260 -1.38 -2.89 14.44
C ALA A 260 -1.48 -4.38 14.82
N GLN A 261 -0.74 -5.22 14.11
CA GLN A 261 -0.45 -6.60 14.51
C GLN A 261 1.01 -6.65 14.96
N LEU A 262 1.27 -6.81 16.26
CA LEU A 262 2.62 -6.77 16.81
C LEU A 262 3.33 -8.12 16.66
N CYS A 263 4.61 -8.13 16.34
CA CYS A 263 5.40 -9.35 16.21
C CYS A 263 5.58 -10.03 17.58
N THR A 264 5.34 -11.35 17.65
CA THR A 264 5.56 -12.18 18.85
C THR A 264 6.57 -13.30 18.61
N ASP A 265 6.91 -13.60 17.36
CA ASP A 265 7.75 -14.75 16.98
C ASP A 265 8.41 -14.47 15.61
N LEU A 266 9.71 -14.21 15.56
CA LEU A 266 10.41 -13.88 14.31
C LEU A 266 10.54 -15.05 13.33
N GLU A 267 10.38 -16.29 13.77
CA GLU A 267 10.38 -17.46 12.87
C GLU A 267 9.06 -17.57 12.12
N ARG A 268 7.94 -17.37 12.82
CA ARG A 268 6.59 -17.44 12.24
C ARG A 268 6.10 -16.11 11.68
N MET A 269 6.70 -15.00 12.10
CA MET A 269 6.36 -13.63 11.73
C MET A 269 7.61 -12.89 11.23
N PRO A 270 8.27 -13.36 10.16
CA PRO A 270 9.56 -12.83 9.73
C PRO A 270 9.44 -11.40 9.19
N VAL A 271 10.49 -10.62 9.41
CA VAL A 271 10.64 -9.25 8.89
C VAL A 271 11.02 -9.25 7.40
N GLU A 272 11.97 -10.11 7.01
CA GLU A 272 12.54 -10.11 5.65
C GLU A 272 11.66 -10.75 4.58
N ASP A 273 10.75 -11.67 4.94
CA ASP A 273 9.85 -12.34 4.00
C ASP A 273 8.40 -11.84 4.14
N ALA A 274 8.05 -10.83 3.33
CA ALA A 274 6.71 -10.25 3.29
C ALA A 274 5.64 -11.17 2.65
N ALA A 275 6.01 -12.37 2.15
CA ALA A 275 5.06 -13.36 1.65
C ALA A 275 4.43 -14.17 2.78
N VAL A 276 5.03 -14.16 3.98
CA VAL A 276 4.51 -14.86 5.15
C VAL A 276 3.36 -14.07 5.76
N LEU A 277 2.18 -14.70 5.77
CA LEU A 277 1.03 -14.21 6.51
C LEU A 277 1.25 -14.45 7.99
N TRP A 278 1.19 -13.38 8.78
CA TRP A 278 1.36 -13.45 10.23
C TRP A 278 0.10 -14.04 10.87
N PRO A 279 0.19 -15.15 11.62
CA PRO A 279 -0.98 -15.82 12.17
C PRO A 279 -1.71 -14.95 13.21
N GLU A 280 -3.01 -14.72 13.02
CA GLU A 280 -3.81 -13.88 13.92
C GLU A 280 -4.07 -14.53 15.30
N ASP A 281 -3.95 -15.86 15.38
CA ASP A 281 -3.99 -16.61 16.65
C ASP A 281 -2.74 -16.38 17.52
N LEU A 282 -1.61 -16.04 16.90
CA LEU A 282 -0.40 -15.63 17.63
C LEU A 282 -0.44 -14.15 18.04
N SER A 283 -0.92 -13.30 17.16
CA SER A 283 -1.00 -11.86 17.39
C SER A 283 -2.20 -11.31 16.62
N PRO A 284 -3.29 -10.92 17.33
CA PRO A 284 -4.45 -10.34 16.68
C PRO A 284 -4.18 -8.90 16.23
N HIS A 285 -4.97 -8.41 15.27
CA HIS A 285 -4.98 -7.00 14.91
C HIS A 285 -5.60 -6.15 16.02
N GLN A 286 -4.81 -5.24 16.61
CA GLN A 286 -5.24 -4.35 17.69
C GLN A 286 -5.52 -2.94 17.16
N PRO A 287 -6.64 -2.28 17.55
CA PRO A 287 -6.97 -0.94 17.08
C PRO A 287 -6.00 0.10 17.62
N ILE A 288 -5.51 0.99 16.75
CA ILE A 288 -4.57 2.07 17.10
C ILE A 288 -5.07 3.47 16.76
N ALA A 289 -5.97 3.60 15.77
CA ALA A 289 -6.59 4.88 15.41
C ALA A 289 -7.83 4.66 14.55
N THR A 290 -8.69 5.67 14.47
CA THR A 290 -9.85 5.71 13.56
C THR A 290 -9.59 6.74 12.46
N LEU A 291 -9.66 6.29 11.21
CA LEU A 291 -9.65 7.13 10.02
C LEU A 291 -11.09 7.57 9.74
N ARG A 292 -11.35 8.88 9.77
CA ARG A 292 -12.66 9.48 9.50
C ARG A 292 -12.62 10.28 8.21
N ILE A 293 -13.54 9.99 7.30
CA ILE A 293 -13.61 10.62 5.99
C ILE A 293 -15.02 11.20 5.81
N PRO A 294 -15.18 12.53 5.77
CA PRO A 294 -16.50 13.14 5.56
C PRO A 294 -16.94 13.05 4.10
N PRO A 295 -18.23 13.28 3.80
CA PRO A 295 -18.71 13.51 2.44
C PRO A 295 -17.97 14.68 1.78
N GLN A 296 -17.61 14.52 0.51
CA GLN A 296 -16.83 15.48 -0.28
C GLN A 296 -16.83 15.10 -1.76
N ASP A 297 -16.45 16.04 -2.64
CA ASP A 297 -16.08 15.69 -4.01
C ASP A 297 -14.76 14.90 -3.99
N ALA A 298 -14.81 13.59 -4.21
CA ALA A 298 -13.63 12.74 -4.10
C ALA A 298 -12.69 12.81 -5.32
N TYR A 299 -13.11 13.40 -6.44
CA TYR A 299 -12.41 13.26 -7.71
C TYR A 299 -12.62 14.42 -8.70
N SER A 300 -12.76 15.64 -8.17
CA SER A 300 -12.80 16.86 -8.98
C SER A 300 -11.59 16.95 -9.93
N PRO A 301 -11.68 17.66 -11.08
CA PRO A 301 -10.54 17.84 -11.97
C PRO A 301 -9.30 18.43 -11.25
N ALA A 302 -9.50 19.36 -10.33
CA ALA A 302 -8.41 19.97 -9.56
C ALA A 302 -7.76 18.97 -8.60
N ARG A 303 -8.57 18.17 -7.88
CA ARG A 303 -8.09 17.07 -7.03
C ARG A 303 -7.32 16.04 -7.81
N ARG A 304 -7.83 15.63 -8.97
CA ARG A 304 -7.18 14.65 -9.83
C ARG A 304 -5.81 15.15 -10.30
N VAL A 305 -5.73 16.36 -10.84
CA VAL A 305 -4.45 16.93 -11.30
C VAL A 305 -3.47 17.05 -10.13
N TYR A 306 -3.89 17.65 -9.02
CA TYR A 306 -3.01 17.80 -7.86
C TYR A 306 -2.56 16.43 -7.32
N GLY A 307 -3.52 15.52 -7.15
CA GLY A 307 -3.29 14.19 -6.60
C GLY A 307 -2.44 13.31 -7.50
N ASP A 308 -2.64 13.36 -8.82
CA ASP A 308 -1.89 12.53 -9.76
C ASP A 308 -0.52 13.11 -10.09
N ASP A 309 -0.37 14.44 -10.14
CA ASP A 309 0.80 15.11 -10.71
C ASP A 309 1.69 15.82 -9.69
N VAL A 310 1.15 16.23 -8.54
CA VAL A 310 1.91 16.94 -7.48
C VAL A 310 2.12 16.06 -6.26
N LEU A 311 1.06 15.41 -5.77
CA LEU A 311 1.12 14.67 -4.52
C LEU A 311 1.99 13.41 -4.65
N SER A 312 2.85 13.19 -3.65
CA SER A 312 3.67 11.99 -3.54
C SER A 312 3.37 11.25 -2.25
N PHE A 313 3.36 9.92 -2.34
CA PHE A 313 3.25 9.03 -1.19
C PHE A 313 4.48 8.14 -1.20
N ASN A 314 5.21 8.06 -0.09
CA ASN A 314 6.44 7.27 0.01
C ASN A 314 6.46 6.59 1.38
N PRO A 315 6.58 5.26 1.48
CA PRO A 315 6.59 4.57 2.78
C PRO A 315 7.72 5.05 3.71
N TRP A 316 8.77 5.68 3.17
CA TRP A 316 9.87 6.26 3.95
C TRP A 316 9.66 7.74 4.30
N HIS A 317 8.56 8.37 3.87
CA HIS A 317 8.14 9.67 4.41
C HIS A 317 7.49 9.43 5.78
N GLY A 318 8.29 9.51 6.83
CA GLY A 318 7.84 9.23 8.18
C GLY A 318 8.91 9.48 9.23
N ILE A 319 8.52 9.23 10.48
CA ILE A 319 9.44 9.27 11.60
C ILE A 319 10.14 7.92 11.78
N ARG A 320 11.33 7.93 12.40
CA ARG A 320 12.13 6.73 12.66
C ARG A 320 11.41 5.65 13.44
N ASP A 321 10.48 6.02 14.31
CA ASP A 321 9.68 5.06 15.08
C ASP A 321 8.76 4.21 14.20
N HIS A 322 8.49 4.65 12.96
CA HIS A 322 7.69 3.93 11.97
C HIS A 322 8.51 3.58 10.73
N GLN A 323 9.79 3.22 10.92
CA GLN A 323 10.71 2.78 9.85
C GLN A 323 10.17 1.53 9.13
N PRO A 324 9.96 1.57 7.80
CA PRO A 324 9.75 0.37 7.00
C PRO A 324 10.87 -0.67 7.16
N LEU A 325 10.55 -1.96 7.29
CA LEU A 325 11.56 -3.01 7.51
C LEU A 325 11.57 -4.07 6.41
N GLY A 326 12.73 -4.67 6.21
CA GLY A 326 12.95 -5.79 5.28
C GLY A 326 13.37 -5.36 3.87
N SER A 327 13.97 -6.29 3.14
CA SER A 327 14.59 -6.04 1.83
C SER A 327 13.66 -5.36 0.83
N ILE A 328 12.38 -5.76 0.78
CA ILE A 328 11.43 -5.12 -0.12
C ILE A 328 11.16 -3.66 0.26
N MET A 329 11.15 -3.32 1.55
CA MET A 329 10.96 -1.94 1.98
C MET A 329 12.19 -1.10 1.67
N ARG A 330 13.41 -1.63 1.84
CA ARG A 330 14.66 -0.93 1.50
C ARG A 330 14.74 -0.59 0.01
N VAL A 331 14.35 -1.50 -0.89
CA VAL A 331 14.22 -1.21 -2.34
C VAL A 331 13.29 -0.03 -2.63
N ARG A 332 12.21 0.12 -1.84
CA ARG A 332 11.23 1.18 -2.04
C ARG A 332 11.80 2.57 -1.80
N ILE A 333 12.92 2.74 -1.09
CA ILE A 333 13.60 4.04 -0.96
C ILE A 333 13.90 4.59 -2.36
N ALA A 334 14.71 3.86 -3.12
CA ALA A 334 15.17 4.29 -4.43
C ALA A 334 14.05 4.24 -5.49
N ALA A 335 13.12 3.27 -5.39
CA ALA A 335 12.03 3.14 -6.36
C ALA A 335 11.05 4.32 -6.29
N TYR A 336 10.67 4.74 -5.07
CA TYR A 336 9.73 5.84 -4.88
C TYR A 336 10.37 7.19 -5.21
N GLU A 337 11.61 7.41 -4.79
CA GLU A 337 12.38 8.61 -5.15
C GLU A 337 12.49 8.76 -6.67
N ARG A 338 12.89 7.69 -7.37
CA ARG A 338 13.01 7.69 -8.83
C ARG A 338 11.67 7.93 -9.52
N SER A 339 10.60 7.25 -9.10
CA SER A 339 9.28 7.39 -9.71
C SER A 339 8.71 8.80 -9.51
N ALA A 340 8.82 9.34 -8.29
CA ALA A 340 8.41 10.70 -8.00
C ALA A 340 9.23 11.70 -8.82
N ARG A 341 10.57 11.62 -8.79
CA ARG A 341 11.44 12.53 -9.55
C ARG A 341 11.09 12.55 -11.04
N TYR A 342 11.04 11.37 -11.68
CA TYR A 342 10.71 11.25 -13.10
C TYR A 342 9.35 11.87 -13.43
N ARG A 343 8.32 11.60 -12.62
CA ARG A 343 6.97 12.14 -12.84
C ARG A 343 6.93 13.66 -12.76
N HIS A 344 7.55 14.26 -11.75
CA HIS A 344 7.57 15.72 -11.60
C HIS A 344 8.38 16.39 -12.70
N GLU A 345 9.54 15.84 -13.06
CA GLU A 345 10.38 16.39 -14.13
C GLU A 345 9.67 16.34 -15.48
N MET A 346 9.13 15.17 -15.86
CA MET A 346 8.50 14.97 -17.17
C MET A 346 7.16 15.70 -17.31
N ASN A 347 6.43 15.90 -16.20
CA ASN A 347 5.16 16.63 -16.19
C ASN A 347 5.33 18.12 -15.86
N ALA A 348 6.57 18.60 -15.69
CA ALA A 348 6.89 19.97 -15.29
C ALA A 348 6.15 20.44 -14.01
N GLN A 349 6.10 19.58 -13.00
CA GLN A 349 5.42 19.84 -11.73
C GLN A 349 6.39 20.08 -10.58
N PRO A 350 6.01 20.90 -9.58
CA PRO A 350 6.81 21.07 -8.38
C PRO A 350 6.74 19.81 -7.51
N ARG A 351 7.85 19.47 -6.87
CA ARG A 351 7.92 18.41 -5.87
C ARG A 351 7.73 19.02 -4.48
N VAL A 352 6.47 19.16 -4.07
CA VAL A 352 6.08 19.79 -2.81
C VAL A 352 5.23 18.85 -1.97
N GLU A 353 5.49 18.85 -0.67
CA GLU A 353 4.69 18.12 0.31
C GLU A 353 3.64 19.07 0.93
N PRO A 354 2.39 18.62 1.13
CA PRO A 354 1.38 19.43 1.80
C PRO A 354 1.76 19.64 3.27
N THR A 355 1.60 20.87 3.76
CA THR A 355 1.85 21.25 5.16
C THR A 355 0.57 21.46 5.96
N ASN A 356 -0.57 21.55 5.28
CA ASN A 356 -1.92 21.60 5.83
C ASN A 356 -2.91 20.99 4.82
N ILE A 357 -4.14 20.72 5.27
CA ILE A 357 -5.16 20.06 4.44
C ILE A 357 -5.74 20.97 3.34
N ASP A 358 -5.68 22.28 3.51
CA ASP A 358 -6.18 23.27 2.55
C ASP A 358 -5.29 23.36 1.30
N ALA A 359 -4.07 22.85 1.37
CA ALA A 359 -3.20 22.69 0.20
C ALA A 359 -3.76 21.68 -0.83
N ILE A 360 -4.71 20.83 -0.41
CA ILE A 360 -5.39 19.90 -1.31
C ILE A 360 -6.61 20.63 -1.89
N PRO A 361 -6.71 20.79 -3.23
CA PRO A 361 -7.85 21.47 -3.83
C PRO A 361 -9.15 20.69 -3.58
N ASP A 362 -10.28 21.37 -3.74
CA ASP A 362 -11.61 20.74 -3.70
C ASP A 362 -12.05 20.19 -5.05
#